data_AF-A0A1G4RLY3-F1
#
_entry.id   AF-A0A1G4RLY3-F1
#
_cell.length_a   1.000
_cell.length_b   1.000
_cell.length_c   1.000
_cell.angle_alpha   90.00
_cell.angle_beta   90.00
_cell.angle_gamma   90.00
#
_symmetry.space_group_name_H-M   'P 1'
#
loop_
_entity.id
_entity.type
_entity.pdbx_description
1 polymer ?
#
loop_
_entity_poly.entity_id
_entity_poly.type
_entity_poly.pdbx_seq_one_letter_code
_entity_poly.pdbx_strand_id
1 'polypeptide(L)'
;MAFTLPDALTAYRLGDPNGLYPIFDATGSTISPGRWNTSTTPVIYTSEHYSTAMLECLVHTNGFMPKQQHFIRIQIPAAVSYEALQPAHLPGWHNSDCIDSKAFGSAWIVEKRSCLLLVPSVVAREERNILINPAHPDFPKISQNLAVPIWWDSRLYT
;
A
#
# COMPACT_ATOMS: atom_id res chain seq x y z
N MET A 1 0.28 -11.88 16.94
CA MET A 1 -0.43 -13.03 16.35
C MET A 1 -1.12 -12.54 15.11
N ALA A 2 -0.95 -13.23 13.97
CA ALA A 2 -1.69 -12.90 12.76
C ALA A 2 -3.10 -13.46 12.84
N PHE A 3 -4.06 -12.63 12.44
CA PHE A 3 -5.46 -13.00 12.32
C PHE A 3 -5.76 -13.36 10.87
N THR A 4 -6.93 -13.92 10.61
CA THR A 4 -7.45 -14.11 9.26
C THR A 4 -8.63 -13.19 9.02
N LEU A 5 -8.74 -12.64 7.82
CA LEU A 5 -9.84 -11.75 7.49
C LEU A 5 -11.20 -12.48 7.66
N PRO A 6 -12.16 -11.87 8.37
CA PRO A 6 -13.50 -12.47 8.54
C PRO A 6 -14.30 -12.41 7.23
N ASP A 7 -14.11 -11.36 6.46
CA ASP A 7 -14.80 -11.08 5.19
C ASP A 7 -13.81 -10.65 4.13
N ALA A 8 -14.24 -10.67 2.87
CA ALA A 8 -13.44 -10.14 1.77
C ALA A 8 -13.23 -8.62 1.93
N LEU A 9 -12.04 -8.17 1.56
CA LEU A 9 -11.65 -6.76 1.58
C LEU A 9 -11.26 -6.31 0.18
N THR A 10 -11.52 -5.04 -0.12
CA THR A 10 -11.03 -4.40 -1.36
C THR A 10 -9.97 -3.38 -1.01
N ALA A 11 -8.84 -3.41 -1.72
CA ALA A 11 -7.81 -2.40 -1.65
C ALA A 11 -7.64 -1.68 -3.00
N TYR A 12 -7.05 -0.50 -2.97
CA TYR A 12 -6.86 0.37 -4.13
C TYR A 12 -5.38 0.71 -4.30
N ARG A 13 -4.90 0.65 -5.54
CA ARG A 13 -3.55 1.11 -5.90
C ARG A 13 -3.61 1.90 -7.20
N LEU A 14 -2.84 2.98 -7.25
CA LEU A 14 -2.67 3.81 -8.43
C LEU A 14 -1.35 3.49 -9.12
N GLY A 15 -1.32 3.63 -10.44
CA GLY A 15 -0.11 3.47 -11.24
C GLY A 15 -0.35 3.82 -12.71
N ASP A 16 0.72 3.75 -13.50
CA ASP A 16 0.68 3.92 -14.94
C ASP A 16 0.62 2.53 -15.62
N PRO A 17 -0.43 2.20 -16.38
CA PRO A 17 -0.52 0.92 -17.08
C PRO A 17 0.53 0.78 -18.19
N ASN A 18 1.12 1.88 -18.66
CA ASN A 18 2.21 1.92 -19.62
C ASN A 18 3.58 2.07 -18.94
N GLY A 19 3.63 2.00 -17.60
CA GLY A 19 4.85 2.05 -16.82
C GLY A 19 5.76 0.84 -17.08
N LEU A 20 7.02 0.95 -16.68
CA LEU A 20 8.02 -0.13 -16.85
C LEU A 20 7.65 -1.44 -16.14
N TYR A 21 6.83 -1.35 -15.09
CA TYR A 21 6.43 -2.47 -14.26
C TYR A 21 4.91 -2.49 -14.09
N PRO A 22 4.29 -3.68 -13.96
CA PRO A 22 2.85 -3.79 -13.75
C PRO A 22 2.38 -3.05 -12.48
N ILE A 23 1.19 -2.44 -12.50
CA ILE A 23 0.67 -1.71 -11.32
C ILE A 23 0.60 -2.62 -10.08
N PHE A 24 0.26 -3.91 -10.23
CA PHE A 24 0.19 -4.87 -9.13
C PHE A 24 1.50 -5.64 -8.93
N ASP A 25 2.59 -4.93 -8.67
CA ASP A 25 3.92 -5.51 -8.47
C ASP A 25 4.72 -4.78 -7.38
N ALA A 26 5.75 -5.42 -6.84
CA ALA A 26 6.56 -4.87 -5.75
C ALA A 26 7.86 -4.17 -6.20
N THR A 27 8.21 -4.20 -7.49
CA THR A 27 9.49 -3.69 -8.01
C THR A 27 9.65 -2.19 -7.74
N GLY A 28 8.57 -1.41 -7.81
CA GLY A 28 8.63 0.01 -7.45
C GLY A 28 9.19 0.25 -6.04
N SER A 29 8.84 -0.61 -5.08
CA SER A 29 9.30 -0.50 -3.68
C SER A 29 10.75 -0.95 -3.46
N THR A 30 11.37 -1.65 -4.41
CA THR A 30 12.81 -1.97 -4.35
C THR A 30 13.66 -0.80 -4.85
N ILE A 31 13.18 -0.11 -5.89
CA ILE A 31 13.84 1.02 -6.53
C ILE A 31 13.69 2.29 -5.68
N SER A 32 12.48 2.55 -5.20
CA SER A 32 12.15 3.70 -4.35
C SER A 32 11.38 3.22 -3.11
N PRO A 33 12.11 2.85 -2.03
CA PRO A 33 11.47 2.31 -0.83
C PRO A 33 10.58 3.33 -0.15
N GLY A 34 9.38 2.89 0.23
CA GLY A 34 8.41 3.71 0.95
C GLY A 34 8.66 3.74 2.46
N ARG A 35 7.67 4.22 3.19
CA ARG A 35 7.69 4.38 4.66
C ARG A 35 7.94 3.09 5.43
N TRP A 36 7.47 1.96 4.91
CA TRP A 36 7.39 0.68 5.64
C TRP A 36 8.34 -0.38 5.10
N ASN A 37 9.26 -0.03 4.18
CA ASN A 37 10.17 -1.02 3.62
C ASN A 37 11.55 -0.44 3.28
N THR A 38 12.50 -1.35 3.11
CA THR A 38 13.82 -1.10 2.52
C THR A 38 13.86 -1.64 1.08
N SER A 39 14.89 -1.27 0.32
CA SER A 39 15.10 -1.80 -1.04
C SER A 39 15.25 -3.33 -1.08
N THR A 40 15.65 -3.95 0.03
CA THR A 40 15.80 -5.40 0.19
C THR A 40 14.54 -6.11 0.67
N THR A 41 13.48 -5.36 1.02
CA THR A 41 12.20 -5.90 1.50
C THR A 41 11.05 -5.43 0.61
N PRO A 42 10.94 -5.93 -0.63
CA PRO A 42 9.87 -5.54 -1.56
C PRO A 42 8.48 -5.76 -0.98
N VAL A 43 7.60 -4.78 -1.17
CA VAL A 43 6.20 -4.81 -0.72
C VAL A 43 5.29 -4.06 -1.69
N ILE A 44 4.04 -4.47 -1.78
CA ILE A 44 3.01 -3.77 -2.56
C ILE A 44 2.26 -2.82 -1.62
N TYR A 45 2.31 -1.52 -1.92
CA TYR A 45 1.55 -0.49 -1.22
C TYR A 45 0.17 -0.31 -1.83
N THR A 46 -0.85 -0.29 -0.98
CA THR A 46 -2.24 -0.05 -1.36
C THR A 46 -2.94 0.75 -0.26
N SER A 47 -4.14 1.25 -0.53
CA SER A 47 -5.00 1.89 0.47
C SER A 47 -6.34 1.17 0.57
N GLU A 48 -6.93 1.18 1.77
CA GLU A 48 -8.25 0.59 1.98
C GLU A 48 -9.35 1.36 1.21
N HIS A 49 -9.17 2.68 1.06
CA HIS A 49 -10.07 3.55 0.33
C HIS A 49 -9.41 4.17 -0.91
N TYR A 50 -10.19 4.31 -1.97
CA TYR A 50 -9.77 4.95 -3.22
C TYR A 50 -9.32 6.40 -3.02
N SER A 51 -10.05 7.16 -2.20
CA SER A 51 -9.72 8.54 -1.82
C SER A 51 -8.35 8.63 -1.15
N THR A 52 -8.03 7.72 -0.23
CA THR A 52 -6.72 7.66 0.42
C THR A 52 -5.62 7.37 -0.58
N ALA A 53 -5.83 6.43 -1.52
CA ALA A 53 -4.86 6.14 -2.57
C ALA A 53 -4.60 7.36 -3.48
N MET A 54 -5.64 8.16 -3.76
CA MET A 54 -5.50 9.42 -4.49
C MET A 54 -4.71 10.47 -3.70
N LEU A 55 -4.98 10.62 -2.40
CA LEU A 55 -4.27 11.56 -1.52
C LEU A 55 -2.79 11.21 -1.38
N GLU A 56 -2.48 9.92 -1.19
CA GLU A 56 -1.09 9.43 -1.18
C GLU A 56 -0.40 9.77 -2.50
N CYS A 57 -1.07 9.58 -3.63
CA CYS A 57 -0.50 9.91 -4.93
C CYS A 57 -0.19 11.41 -5.06
N LEU A 58 -1.11 12.29 -4.68
CA LEU A 58 -0.92 13.75 -4.73
C LEU A 58 0.26 14.22 -3.89
N VAL A 59 0.41 13.66 -2.68
CA VAL A 59 1.53 14.00 -1.79
C VAL A 59 2.85 13.52 -2.38
N HIS A 60 2.93 12.29 -2.89
CA HIS A 60 4.18 11.75 -3.44
C HIS A 60 4.62 12.41 -4.74
N THR A 61 3.69 12.98 -5.51
CA THR A 61 4.04 13.69 -6.74
C THR A 61 4.23 15.19 -6.55
N ASN A 62 4.26 15.68 -5.30
CA ASN A 62 4.31 17.11 -4.96
C ASN A 62 3.24 17.93 -5.71
N GLY A 63 2.04 17.36 -5.90
CA GLY A 63 0.94 17.99 -6.63
C GLY A 63 1.06 17.96 -8.16
N PHE A 64 2.15 17.47 -8.74
CA PHE A 64 2.29 17.31 -10.20
C PHE A 64 1.72 15.97 -10.63
N MET A 65 0.63 15.96 -11.40
CA MET A 65 0.04 14.68 -11.78
C MET A 65 0.67 14.08 -13.03
N PRO A 66 1.21 12.83 -12.92
CA PRO A 66 1.56 12.05 -14.08
C PRO A 66 0.35 11.94 -15.01
N LYS A 67 0.59 12.15 -16.31
CA LYS A 67 -0.42 11.85 -17.33
C LYS A 67 -0.70 10.35 -17.29
N GLN A 68 -1.94 9.95 -17.65
CA GLN A 68 -2.34 8.55 -17.82
C GLN A 68 -2.38 7.69 -16.53
N GLN A 69 -2.66 8.27 -15.38
CA GLN A 69 -2.88 7.47 -14.17
C GLN A 69 -4.14 6.62 -14.22
N HIS A 70 -3.99 5.39 -13.77
CA HIS A 70 -5.07 4.43 -13.58
C HIS A 70 -5.05 3.92 -12.15
N PHE A 71 -6.19 3.38 -11.72
CA PHE A 71 -6.27 2.62 -10.48
C PHE A 71 -6.68 1.19 -10.77
N ILE A 72 -6.21 0.28 -9.92
CA ILE A 72 -6.70 -1.09 -9.83
C ILE A 72 -7.47 -1.27 -8.52
N ARG A 73 -8.51 -2.10 -8.58
CA ARG A 73 -9.15 -2.68 -7.39
C ARG A 73 -8.50 -4.03 -7.15
N ILE A 74 -8.10 -4.28 -5.92
CA ILE A 74 -7.44 -5.50 -5.49
C ILE A 74 -8.41 -6.23 -4.56
N GLN A 75 -8.81 -7.43 -4.96
CA GLN A 75 -9.71 -8.29 -4.22
C GLN A 75 -8.89 -9.20 -3.31
N ILE A 76 -9.13 -9.05 -2.02
CA ILE A 76 -8.49 -9.83 -0.97
C ILE A 76 -9.59 -10.68 -0.35
N PRO A 77 -9.59 -12.01 -0.58
CA PRO A 77 -10.64 -12.86 -0.04
C PRO A 77 -10.56 -12.96 1.48
N ALA A 78 -11.67 -13.39 2.09
CA ALA A 78 -11.66 -13.82 3.49
C ALA A 78 -10.60 -14.92 3.72
N ALA A 79 -10.26 -15.16 4.98
CA ALA A 79 -9.23 -16.10 5.41
C ALA A 79 -7.77 -15.76 5.03
N VAL A 80 -7.51 -14.69 4.27
CA VAL A 80 -6.15 -14.17 4.09
C VAL A 80 -5.63 -13.64 5.42
N SER A 81 -4.39 -14.01 5.77
CA SER A 81 -3.76 -13.57 7.01
C SER A 81 -3.46 -12.07 7.03
N TYR A 82 -3.75 -11.42 8.14
CA TYR A 82 -3.46 -10.01 8.36
C TYR A 82 -2.91 -9.72 9.75
N GLU A 83 -2.17 -8.62 9.84
CA GLU A 83 -1.78 -7.95 11.07
C GLU A 83 -2.23 -6.50 10.97
N ALA A 84 -2.65 -5.89 12.08
CA ALA A 84 -2.98 -4.48 12.14
C ALA A 84 -2.08 -3.78 13.14
N LEU A 85 -1.31 -2.80 12.67
CA LEU A 85 -0.47 -1.97 13.53
C LEU A 85 -1.35 -0.93 14.24
N GLN A 86 -1.34 -0.97 15.56
CA GLN A 86 -1.89 0.12 16.37
C GLN A 86 -0.85 1.25 16.49
N PRO A 87 -1.19 2.51 16.15
CA PRO A 87 -0.26 3.64 16.21
C PRO A 87 0.46 3.78 17.56
N ALA A 88 -0.24 3.49 18.66
CA ALA A 88 0.30 3.57 20.02
C ALA A 88 1.44 2.55 20.28
N HIS A 89 1.51 1.46 19.51
CA HIS A 89 2.56 0.44 19.66
C HIS A 89 3.84 0.76 18.88
N LEU A 90 3.85 1.79 18.03
CA LEU A 90 5.03 2.23 17.31
C LEU A 90 5.12 3.77 17.31
N PRO A 91 5.50 4.40 18.43
CA PRO A 91 5.81 5.84 18.44
C PRO A 91 6.80 6.18 17.32
N GLY A 92 6.62 7.34 16.67
CA GLY A 92 7.50 7.75 15.58
C GLY A 92 7.19 7.17 14.20
N TRP A 93 6.17 6.30 14.05
CA TRP A 93 5.79 5.71 12.75
C TRP A 93 5.54 6.73 11.62
N HIS A 94 5.13 7.95 11.97
CA HIS A 94 4.82 9.04 11.04
C HIS A 94 5.99 10.01 10.81
N ASN A 95 7.14 9.79 11.46
CA ASN A 95 8.32 10.65 11.32
C ASN A 95 8.81 10.67 9.88
N SER A 96 9.34 11.81 9.44
CA SER A 96 9.81 11.99 8.06
C SER A 96 11.03 11.13 7.74
N ASP A 97 11.86 10.78 8.72
CA ASP A 97 13.03 9.90 8.53
C ASP A 97 12.66 8.43 8.24
N CYS A 98 11.42 8.04 8.56
CA CYS A 98 10.88 6.69 8.40
C CYS A 98 11.70 5.58 9.08
N ILE A 99 12.54 5.88 10.07
CA ILE A 99 13.45 4.89 10.68
C ILE A 99 12.65 3.77 11.35
N ASP A 100 11.74 4.14 12.26
CA ASP A 100 10.94 3.19 13.05
C ASP A 100 9.98 2.37 12.17
N SER A 101 9.31 3.04 11.22
CA SER A 101 8.36 2.39 10.31
C SER A 101 9.05 1.43 9.34
N LYS A 102 10.24 1.78 8.82
CA LYS A 102 11.01 0.87 7.96
C LYS A 102 11.49 -0.35 8.73
N ALA A 103 12.00 -0.16 9.95
CA ALA A 103 12.43 -1.27 10.79
C ALA A 103 11.27 -2.25 11.06
N PHE A 104 10.12 -1.72 11.49
CA PHE A 104 8.92 -2.53 11.76
C PHE A 104 8.43 -3.30 10.53
N GLY A 105 8.27 -2.60 9.39
CA GLY A 105 7.75 -3.22 8.18
C GLY A 105 8.74 -4.21 7.55
N SER A 106 10.04 -3.94 7.62
CA SER A 106 11.08 -4.88 7.14
C SER A 106 11.08 -6.19 7.94
N ALA A 107 10.98 -6.09 9.27
CA ALA A 107 10.85 -7.26 10.14
C ALA A 107 9.57 -8.05 9.80
N TRP A 108 8.43 -7.37 9.65
CA TRP A 108 7.16 -7.97 9.24
C TRP A 108 7.27 -8.76 7.91
N ILE A 109 7.94 -8.18 6.90
CA ILE A 109 8.13 -8.80 5.58
C ILE A 109 9.01 -10.04 5.67
N VAL A 110 10.17 -9.93 6.33
CA VAL A 110 11.18 -11.00 6.42
C VAL A 110 10.65 -12.18 7.23
N GLU A 111 9.99 -11.92 8.34
CA GLU A 111 9.40 -12.95 9.21
C GLU A 111 8.12 -13.54 8.62
N LYS A 112 7.58 -12.96 7.53
CA LYS A 112 6.32 -13.37 6.89
C LYS A 112 5.19 -13.50 7.92
N ARG A 113 5.09 -12.54 8.85
CA ARG A 113 4.15 -12.62 9.99
C ARG A 113 2.70 -12.75 9.54
N SER A 114 2.34 -12.10 8.43
CA SER A 114 1.05 -12.20 7.75
C SER A 114 1.18 -11.80 6.28
N CYS A 115 0.15 -12.05 5.47
CA CYS A 115 0.11 -11.59 4.08
C CYS A 115 -0.12 -10.08 3.97
N LEU A 116 -0.98 -9.57 4.85
CA LEU A 116 -1.39 -8.17 4.89
C LEU A 116 -0.90 -7.51 6.17
N LEU A 117 -0.43 -6.29 6.07
CA LEU A 117 -0.22 -5.41 7.21
C LEU A 117 -1.02 -4.13 7.01
N LEU A 118 -2.03 -3.95 7.86
CA LEU A 118 -2.83 -2.74 7.94
C LEU A 118 -2.05 -1.73 8.78
N VAL A 119 -1.77 -0.58 8.19
CA VAL A 119 -1.01 0.52 8.82
C VAL A 119 -1.78 1.83 8.71
N PRO A 120 -1.63 2.76 9.65
CA PRO A 120 -2.23 4.09 9.51
C PRO A 120 -1.65 4.84 8.30
N SER A 121 -2.46 5.62 7.60
CA SER A 121 -1.97 6.57 6.60
C SER A 121 -1.43 7.82 7.30
N VAL A 122 -0.28 8.34 6.84
CA VAL A 122 0.22 9.63 7.31
C VAL A 122 -0.61 10.78 6.73
N VAL A 123 -1.09 10.61 5.49
CA VAL A 123 -1.81 11.64 4.74
C VAL A 123 -3.25 11.78 5.24
N ALA A 124 -3.90 10.65 5.56
CA ALA A 124 -5.25 10.63 6.14
C ALA A 124 -5.23 9.79 7.43
N ARG A 125 -4.98 10.44 8.58
CA ARG A 125 -4.66 9.73 9.85
C ARG A 125 -5.76 8.83 10.40
N GLU A 126 -7.01 9.07 10.02
CA GLU A 126 -8.16 8.21 10.38
C GLU A 126 -8.28 6.97 9.48
N GLU A 127 -7.57 6.98 8.34
CA GLU A 127 -7.65 5.95 7.30
C GLU A 127 -6.44 5.01 7.35
N ARG A 128 -6.57 3.86 6.69
CA ARG A 128 -5.52 2.83 6.64
C ARG A 128 -4.99 2.60 5.24
N ASN A 129 -3.69 2.37 5.19
CA ASN A 129 -3.02 1.72 4.08
C ASN A 129 -2.89 0.22 4.36
N ILE A 130 -2.80 -0.56 3.29
CA ILE A 130 -2.65 -2.01 3.35
C ILE A 130 -1.38 -2.36 2.57
N LEU A 131 -0.41 -2.92 3.29
CA LEU A 131 0.80 -3.46 2.71
C LEU A 131 0.59 -4.93 2.40
N ILE A 132 0.96 -5.37 1.20
CA ILE A 132 0.82 -6.75 0.77
C ILE A 132 2.22 -7.34 0.55
N ASN A 133 2.54 -8.41 1.27
CA ASN A 133 3.81 -9.13 1.14
C ASN A 133 3.72 -10.16 0.00
N PRO A 134 4.37 -9.91 -1.16
CA PRO A 134 4.30 -10.83 -2.31
C PRO A 134 5.01 -12.17 -2.05
N ALA A 135 5.88 -12.26 -1.04
CA ALA A 135 6.60 -13.48 -0.69
C ALA A 135 5.83 -14.37 0.31
N HIS A 136 4.64 -13.95 0.75
CA HIS A 136 3.82 -14.67 1.71
C HIS A 136 3.00 -15.79 1.03
N PRO A 137 2.82 -16.98 1.64
CA PRO A 137 2.08 -18.10 1.04
C PRO A 137 0.61 -17.83 0.67
N ASP A 138 -0.03 -16.86 1.32
CA ASP A 138 -1.40 -16.44 1.00
C ASP A 138 -1.49 -15.48 -0.21
N PHE A 139 -0.37 -14.88 -0.66
CA PHE A 139 -0.39 -13.89 -1.74
C PHE A 139 -1.07 -14.37 -3.03
N PRO A 140 -0.90 -15.64 -3.48
CA PRO A 140 -1.59 -16.15 -4.66
C PRO A 140 -3.13 -16.17 -4.57
N LYS A 141 -3.71 -15.97 -3.38
CA LYS A 141 -5.17 -15.85 -3.18
C LYS A 141 -5.70 -14.47 -3.57
N ILE A 142 -4.83 -13.47 -3.67
CA ILE A 142 -5.19 -12.08 -3.96
C ILE A 142 -5.21 -11.87 -5.47
N SER A 143 -6.23 -11.17 -5.96
CA SER A 143 -6.37 -10.82 -7.37
C SER A 143 -6.65 -9.34 -7.56
N GLN A 144 -6.53 -8.85 -8.79
CA GLN A 144 -6.82 -7.47 -9.15
C GLN A 144 -7.67 -7.40 -10.41
N ASN A 145 -8.50 -6.36 -10.48
CA ASN A 145 -9.23 -5.99 -11.69
C ASN A 145 -8.32 -5.31 -12.72
N LEU A 146 -8.87 -5.15 -13.93
CA LEU A 146 -8.28 -4.30 -14.96
C LEU A 146 -8.08 -2.87 -14.45
N ALA A 147 -7.01 -2.24 -14.91
CA ALA A 147 -6.70 -0.85 -14.63
C ALA A 147 -7.78 0.06 -15.24
N VAL A 148 -8.28 1.00 -14.44
CA VAL A 148 -9.33 1.96 -14.84
C VAL A 148 -8.76 3.37 -14.81
N PRO A 149 -8.98 4.21 -15.84
CA PRO A 149 -8.51 5.60 -15.86
C PRO A 149 -9.03 6.40 -14.67
N ILE A 150 -8.19 7.27 -14.13
CA ILE A 150 -8.61 8.22 -13.09
C ILE A 150 -9.06 9.53 -13.71
N TRP A 151 -10.23 10.00 -13.28
CA TRP A 151 -10.78 11.30 -13.64
C TRP A 151 -10.46 12.30 -12.53
N TRP A 152 -9.34 12.99 -12.69
CA TRP A 152 -8.91 14.00 -11.72
C TRP A 152 -9.70 15.29 -11.89
N ASP A 153 -10.24 15.81 -10.79
CA ASP A 153 -10.87 17.13 -10.76
C ASP A 153 -9.80 18.22 -10.85
N SER A 154 -9.98 19.18 -11.76
CA SER A 154 -8.99 20.24 -11.98
C SER A 154 -8.80 21.17 -10.78
N ARG A 155 -9.77 21.23 -9.86
CA ARG A 155 -9.70 22.05 -8.64
C ARG A 155 -8.71 21.51 -7.61
N LEU A 156 -8.20 20.29 -7.78
CA LEU A 156 -7.14 19.73 -6.93
C LEU A 156 -5.77 20.37 -7.21
N TYR A 157 -5.65 21.17 -8.27
CA TYR A 157 -4.38 21.74 -8.76
C TYR A 157 -4.37 23.27 -8.84
N THR A 158 -5.41 23.92 -8.30
CA THR A 158 -5.58 25.38 -8.31
C THR A 158 -5.31 25.98 -6.95
#